data_AF-A0A843DHA2-F1
#
_entry.id   AF-A0A843DHA2-F1
#
_cell.length_a   1.000
_cell.length_b   1.000
_cell.length_c   1.000
_cell.angle_alpha   90.00
_cell.angle_beta   90.00
_cell.angle_gamma   90.00
#
_symmetry.space_group_name_H-M   'P 1'
#
loop_
_entity.id
_entity.type
_entity.pdbx_description
1 polymer ?
#
loop_
_entity_poly.entity_id
_entity_poly.type
_entity_poly.pdbx_seq_one_letter_code
_entity_poly.pdbx_strand_id
1 'polypeptide(L)'
;KSKFRNDTEYKEGAGSLKTWARAQGFYVYRGKRLITAGSWLGLQGFTKSHETDLARIQLDISNTQDEEWMLDVKKSTVKIPRKYRDVLKRIAKQTRDEARKVRLYRGKVSRRENPGDYQFVWSVDKNRQNVARYRINRSHPVIESLISGKSAEEIDGIEQILRMIEETVPTQNIILEEMKNPDSVPVPFEDMEQQNIILMLKTTIDALNLNSLSPLERRVRLLSMEPFSEYEKLVDDIISGVIQ
;
A
#
# COMPACT_ATOMS: atom_id res chain seq x y z
N LYS A 1 11.64 -5.66 11.34
CA LYS A 1 12.98 -5.73 10.69
C LYS A 1 12.96 -6.85 9.67
N SER A 2 13.33 -6.56 8.43
CA SER A 2 13.50 -7.54 7.36
C SER A 2 14.61 -8.54 7.74
N LYS A 3 14.43 -9.83 7.43
CA LYS A 3 15.45 -10.88 7.66
C LYS A 3 16.57 -10.87 6.61
N PHE A 4 16.47 -9.99 5.61
CA PHE A 4 17.42 -9.88 4.51
C PHE A 4 18.51 -8.86 4.84
N ARG A 5 19.76 -9.16 4.46
CA ARG A 5 20.97 -8.39 4.75
C ARG A 5 21.10 -7.14 3.88
N ASN A 6 20.53 -7.15 2.67
CA ASN A 6 20.50 -6.00 1.77
C ASN A 6 19.32 -6.08 0.78
N ASP A 7 19.09 -4.98 0.05
CA ASP A 7 17.99 -4.86 -0.91
C ASP A 7 18.13 -5.79 -2.13
N THR A 8 19.37 -6.13 -2.49
CA THR A 8 19.69 -7.09 -3.56
C THR A 8 19.29 -8.51 -3.17
N GLU A 9 19.62 -8.97 -1.97
CA GLU A 9 19.23 -10.29 -1.43
C GLU A 9 17.71 -10.37 -1.24
N TYR A 10 17.07 -9.25 -0.88
CA TYR A 10 15.61 -9.16 -0.88
C TYR A 10 15.01 -9.32 -2.29
N LYS A 11 15.54 -8.61 -3.30
CA LYS A 11 15.08 -8.68 -4.69
C LYS A 11 15.33 -10.07 -5.32
N GLU A 12 16.48 -10.68 -5.04
CA GLU A 12 16.82 -12.03 -5.49
C GLU A 12 15.96 -13.11 -4.81
N GLY A 13 15.77 -13.01 -3.49
CA GLY A 13 14.96 -13.96 -2.72
C GLY A 13 13.46 -13.82 -2.92
N ALA A 14 12.98 -12.62 -3.26
CA ALA A 14 11.57 -12.38 -3.49
C ALA A 14 11.11 -12.74 -4.92
N GLY A 15 12.02 -12.78 -5.90
CA GLY A 15 11.68 -12.95 -7.31
C GLY A 15 10.99 -11.71 -7.91
N SER A 16 10.72 -11.71 -9.23
CA SER A 16 10.12 -10.54 -9.92
C SER A 16 8.68 -10.25 -9.47
N LEU A 17 8.19 -9.00 -9.62
CA LEU A 17 6.79 -8.63 -9.31
C LEU A 17 5.75 -9.47 -10.09
N LYS A 18 6.04 -9.83 -11.35
CA LYS A 18 5.31 -10.85 -12.14
C LYS A 18 5.21 -12.20 -11.43
N THR A 19 6.22 -12.56 -10.65
CA THR A 19 6.22 -13.77 -9.81
C THR A 19 5.32 -13.61 -8.60
N TRP A 20 5.19 -12.42 -8.00
CA TRP A 20 4.38 -12.20 -6.80
C TRP A 20 2.88 -12.30 -7.06
N ALA A 21 2.38 -11.66 -8.13
CA ALA A 21 0.99 -11.82 -8.56
C ALA A 21 0.71 -13.28 -8.97
N ARG A 22 1.70 -13.97 -9.55
CA ARG A 22 1.60 -15.41 -9.86
C ARG A 22 1.72 -16.31 -8.62
N ALA A 23 2.29 -15.84 -7.53
CA ALA A 23 2.53 -16.59 -6.30
C ALA A 23 1.38 -16.46 -5.27
N GLN A 24 0.31 -15.74 -5.59
CA GLN A 24 -0.83 -15.60 -4.69
C GLN A 24 -1.64 -16.89 -4.50
N GLY A 25 -2.24 -17.03 -3.32
CA GLY A 25 -3.17 -18.11 -2.97
C GLY A 25 -2.59 -19.10 -1.96
N PHE A 26 -3.02 -20.36 -2.07
CA PHE A 26 -2.64 -21.44 -1.19
C PHE A 26 -1.25 -21.99 -1.51
N TYR A 27 -0.51 -22.24 -0.45
CA TYR A 27 0.74 -22.97 -0.39
C TYR A 27 0.47 -24.27 0.35
N VAL A 28 0.38 -25.36 -0.41
CA VAL A 28 0.00 -26.66 0.13
C VAL A 28 1.24 -27.43 0.50
N TYR A 29 1.34 -27.81 1.76
CA TYR A 29 2.39 -28.64 2.32
C TYR A 29 1.83 -30.01 2.69
N ARG A 30 2.67 -31.03 2.55
CA ARG A 30 2.42 -32.37 3.06
C ARG A 30 3.67 -32.88 3.76
N GLY A 31 3.59 -33.15 5.06
CA GLY A 31 4.73 -33.65 5.83
C GLY A 31 5.96 -32.74 5.70
N LYS A 32 5.77 -31.41 5.81
CA LYS A 32 6.78 -30.36 5.63
C LYS A 32 7.36 -30.21 4.22
N ARG A 33 6.83 -30.92 3.21
CA ARG A 33 7.20 -30.75 1.80
C ARG A 33 6.18 -29.87 1.09
N LEU A 34 6.65 -28.85 0.37
CA LEU A 34 5.80 -28.03 -0.50
C LEU A 34 5.34 -28.86 -1.72
N ILE A 35 4.03 -28.88 -1.95
CA ILE A 35 3.36 -29.60 -3.04
C ILE A 35 2.84 -28.60 -4.09
N THR A 36 2.26 -27.48 -3.65
CA THR A 36 1.74 -26.45 -4.54
C THR A 36 2.16 -25.08 -4.04
N ALA A 37 2.77 -24.28 -4.92
CA ALA A 37 3.22 -22.92 -4.64
C ALA A 37 2.28 -21.91 -5.33
N GLY A 38 1.39 -21.27 -4.56
CA GLY A 38 0.58 -20.14 -5.06
C GLY A 38 -0.51 -20.53 -6.06
N SER A 39 -1.59 -21.13 -5.56
CA SER A 39 -2.80 -21.45 -6.35
C SER A 39 -4.07 -21.22 -5.55
N TRP A 40 -5.16 -20.81 -6.21
CA TRP A 40 -6.49 -20.76 -5.61
C TRP A 40 -7.22 -22.12 -5.64
N LEU A 41 -6.54 -23.19 -6.06
CA LEU A 41 -7.01 -24.57 -6.04
C LEU A 41 -8.37 -24.79 -6.73
N GLY A 42 -8.68 -23.96 -7.74
CA GLY A 42 -9.93 -24.02 -8.50
C GLY A 42 -11.17 -23.54 -7.74
N LEU A 43 -11.01 -22.77 -6.65
CA LEU A 43 -12.15 -22.14 -5.97
C LEU A 43 -12.86 -21.15 -6.91
N GLN A 44 -14.17 -21.33 -7.09
CA GLN A 44 -14.97 -20.47 -7.95
C GLN A 44 -15.01 -19.02 -7.43
N GLY A 45 -14.70 -18.06 -8.31
CA GLY A 45 -14.59 -16.63 -7.97
C GLY A 45 -13.21 -16.19 -7.46
N PHE A 46 -12.22 -17.09 -7.46
CA PHE A 46 -10.85 -16.79 -7.05
C PHE A 46 -9.90 -16.90 -8.24
N THR A 47 -9.66 -15.75 -8.87
CA THR A 47 -8.66 -15.57 -9.91
C THR A 47 -7.48 -14.78 -9.37
N LYS A 48 -6.33 -14.93 -10.01
CA LYS A 48 -5.14 -14.15 -9.66
C LYS A 48 -5.36 -12.70 -10.11
N SER A 49 -5.24 -11.75 -9.20
CA SER A 49 -5.29 -10.31 -9.50
C SER A 49 -4.16 -9.56 -8.79
N HIS A 50 -3.75 -8.41 -9.35
CA HIS A 50 -2.72 -7.55 -8.74
C HIS A 50 -3.15 -7.01 -7.37
N GLU A 51 -4.45 -6.73 -7.18
CA GLU A 51 -5.01 -6.29 -5.89
C GLU A 51 -4.74 -7.25 -4.71
N THR A 52 -4.49 -8.53 -5.01
CA THR A 52 -4.34 -9.58 -4.00
C THR A 52 -3.02 -10.33 -4.15
N ASP A 53 -2.02 -9.70 -4.77
CA ASP A 53 -0.69 -10.26 -5.01
C ASP A 53 0.10 -10.56 -3.73
N LEU A 54 -0.26 -9.95 -2.60
CA LEU A 54 0.28 -10.24 -1.27
C LEU A 54 -0.41 -11.41 -0.55
N ALA A 55 -1.51 -11.94 -1.07
CA ALA A 55 -2.26 -12.99 -0.40
C ALA A 55 -1.47 -14.31 -0.37
N ARG A 56 -1.16 -14.82 0.83
CA ARG A 56 -0.45 -16.09 1.06
C ARG A 56 -1.20 -16.89 2.13
N ILE A 57 -1.54 -18.15 1.84
CA ILE A 57 -2.24 -19.04 2.78
C ILE A 57 -1.47 -20.34 2.87
N GLN A 58 -0.95 -20.68 4.04
CA GLN A 58 -0.35 -21.99 4.28
C GLN A 58 -1.46 -23.01 4.57
N LEU A 59 -1.44 -24.13 3.86
CA LEU A 59 -2.31 -25.27 4.10
C LEU A 59 -1.42 -26.50 4.33
N ASP A 60 -1.41 -27.03 5.54
CA ASP A 60 -0.65 -28.23 5.88
C ASP A 60 -1.60 -29.44 5.91
N ILE A 61 -1.25 -30.48 5.15
CA ILE A 61 -2.01 -31.71 5.01
C ILE A 61 -1.22 -32.85 5.64
N SER A 62 -1.86 -33.61 6.53
CA SER A 62 -1.27 -34.82 7.10
C SER A 62 -1.16 -35.92 6.04
N ASN A 63 -0.13 -36.76 6.13
CA ASN A 63 0.02 -37.95 5.28
C ASN A 63 -1.20 -38.89 5.35
N THR A 64 -1.95 -38.86 6.46
CA THR A 64 -3.17 -39.66 6.64
C THR A 64 -4.36 -39.18 5.81
N GLN A 65 -4.24 -38.03 5.13
CA GLN A 65 -5.31 -37.41 4.37
C GLN A 65 -5.03 -37.40 2.85
N ASP A 66 -3.98 -38.09 2.39
CA ASP A 66 -3.55 -38.08 0.99
C ASP A 66 -4.65 -38.53 0.02
N GLU A 67 -5.37 -39.60 0.36
CA GLU A 67 -6.50 -40.11 -0.44
C GLU A 67 -7.64 -39.10 -0.53
N GLU A 68 -7.97 -38.47 0.60
CA GLU A 68 -9.03 -37.48 0.68
C GLU A 68 -8.74 -36.25 -0.19
N TRP A 69 -7.49 -35.79 -0.19
CA TRP A 69 -7.04 -34.63 -0.97
C TRP A 69 -6.65 -34.97 -2.42
N MET A 70 -6.82 -36.23 -2.83
CA MET A 70 -6.53 -36.74 -4.17
C MET A 70 -5.13 -36.34 -4.65
N LEU A 71 -4.12 -36.50 -3.78
CA LEU A 71 -2.74 -36.19 -4.14
C LEU A 71 -2.22 -37.27 -5.10
N ASP A 72 -2.20 -36.95 -6.39
CA ASP A 72 -1.68 -37.87 -7.43
C ASP A 72 -0.21 -38.26 -7.15
N VAL A 73 0.23 -39.41 -7.66
CA VAL A 73 1.60 -39.95 -7.54
C VAL A 73 2.64 -38.98 -8.12
N LYS A 74 2.25 -38.16 -9.12
CA LYS A 74 3.05 -37.05 -9.65
C LYS A 74 3.14 -35.84 -8.71
N LYS A 75 2.36 -35.80 -7.63
CA LYS A 75 2.30 -34.76 -6.60
C LYS A 75 2.11 -33.34 -7.15
N SER A 76 1.45 -33.23 -8.30
CA SER A 76 1.35 -31.98 -9.07
C SER A 76 -0.02 -31.33 -8.99
N THR A 77 -1.02 -31.97 -8.38
CA THR A 77 -2.39 -31.44 -8.35
C THR A 77 -3.06 -31.77 -7.02
N VAL A 78 -3.57 -30.73 -6.36
CA VAL A 78 -4.32 -30.81 -5.09
C VAL A 78 -5.76 -30.47 -5.40
N LYS A 79 -6.70 -31.35 -5.04
CA LYS A 79 -8.13 -31.09 -5.22
C LYS A 79 -8.79 -30.93 -3.86
N ILE A 80 -9.42 -29.78 -3.64
CA ILE A 80 -10.08 -29.49 -2.37
C ILE A 80 -11.27 -30.47 -2.14
N PRO A 81 -11.26 -31.25 -1.04
CA PRO A 81 -12.39 -32.09 -0.65
C PRO A 81 -13.64 -31.25 -0.39
N ARG A 82 -14.83 -31.77 -0.74
CA ARG A 82 -16.09 -31.01 -0.63
C ARG A 82 -16.31 -30.40 0.76
N LYS A 83 -16.00 -31.16 1.83
CA LYS A 83 -16.18 -30.74 3.22
C LYS A 83 -15.35 -29.52 3.64
N TYR A 84 -14.23 -29.25 2.95
CA TYR A 84 -13.35 -28.12 3.27
C TYR A 84 -13.57 -26.90 2.39
N ARG A 85 -14.38 -27.01 1.33
CA ARG A 85 -14.54 -25.92 0.34
C ARG A 85 -15.01 -24.62 0.96
N ASP A 86 -16.06 -24.64 1.78
CA ASP A 86 -16.64 -23.41 2.33
C ASP A 86 -15.70 -22.72 3.31
N VAL A 87 -14.99 -23.49 4.14
CA VAL A 87 -14.01 -22.97 5.09
C VAL A 87 -12.83 -22.34 4.33
N LEU A 88 -12.26 -23.04 3.35
CA LEU A 88 -11.15 -22.52 2.56
C LEU A 88 -11.56 -21.31 1.73
N LYS A 89 -12.80 -21.28 1.20
CA LYS A 89 -13.36 -20.13 0.49
C LYS A 89 -13.47 -18.91 1.41
N ARG A 90 -13.93 -19.09 2.64
CA ARG A 90 -14.00 -18.02 3.65
C ARG A 90 -12.62 -17.48 4.01
N ILE A 91 -11.66 -18.36 4.28
CA ILE A 91 -10.26 -17.97 4.57
C ILE A 91 -9.67 -17.22 3.37
N ALA A 92 -9.83 -17.76 2.16
CA ALA A 92 -9.34 -17.12 0.95
C ALA A 92 -9.93 -15.73 0.74
N LYS A 93 -11.22 -15.52 1.01
CA LYS A 93 -11.85 -14.21 0.94
C LYS A 93 -11.23 -13.24 1.94
N GLN A 94 -11.13 -13.65 3.20
CA GLN A 94 -10.55 -12.82 4.25
C GLN A 94 -9.09 -12.45 3.95
N THR A 95 -8.26 -13.40 3.51
CA THR A 95 -6.87 -13.11 3.14
C THR A 95 -6.78 -12.16 1.94
N ARG A 96 -7.68 -12.27 0.95
CA ARG A 96 -7.73 -11.32 -0.17
C ARG A 96 -8.14 -9.92 0.28
N ASP A 97 -9.09 -9.82 1.20
CA ASP A 97 -9.52 -8.53 1.74
C ASP A 97 -8.41 -7.86 2.55
N GLU A 98 -7.66 -8.63 3.36
CA GLU A 98 -6.48 -8.13 4.06
C GLU A 98 -5.34 -7.76 3.10
N ALA A 99 -5.07 -8.58 2.07
CA ALA A 99 -4.07 -8.25 1.06
C ALA A 99 -4.42 -6.96 0.30
N ARG A 100 -5.71 -6.77 -0.02
CA ARG A 100 -6.20 -5.54 -0.67
C ARG A 100 -6.03 -4.33 0.24
N LYS A 101 -6.36 -4.47 1.54
CA LYS A 101 -6.06 -3.43 2.53
C LYS A 101 -4.57 -3.16 2.55
N VAL A 102 -3.71 -4.14 2.79
CA VAL A 102 -2.26 -3.90 2.82
C VAL A 102 -1.76 -3.24 1.53
N ARG A 103 -2.28 -3.58 0.35
CA ARG A 103 -1.88 -2.93 -0.91
C ARG A 103 -2.38 -1.48 -1.02
N LEU A 104 -3.64 -1.21 -0.66
CA LEU A 104 -4.20 0.15 -0.61
C LEU A 104 -3.55 1.01 0.50
N TYR A 105 -3.06 0.38 1.56
CA TYR A 105 -2.50 1.01 2.75
C TYR A 105 -0.96 0.97 2.81
N ARG A 106 -0.28 0.27 1.88
CA ARG A 106 1.18 0.18 1.81
C ARG A 106 1.86 1.50 1.46
N GLY A 107 1.12 2.45 0.89
CA GLY A 107 1.58 3.82 0.75
C GLY A 107 1.23 4.73 1.94
N LYS A 108 0.68 4.20 3.05
CA LYS A 108 -0.08 5.02 4.01
C LYS A 108 0.02 4.66 5.51
N VAL A 109 0.28 3.41 5.95
CA VAL A 109 0.20 3.05 7.39
C VAL A 109 1.16 1.92 7.84
N SER A 110 2.44 1.93 7.47
CA SER A 110 3.36 0.88 7.98
C SER A 110 3.91 1.13 9.40
N ARG A 111 3.54 2.22 10.06
CA ARG A 111 3.91 2.47 11.46
C ARG A 111 2.87 3.39 12.10
N ARG A 112 2.06 2.89 13.05
CA ARG A 112 1.78 3.55 14.36
C ARG A 112 0.57 3.00 15.11
N GLU A 113 0.71 3.10 16.43
CA GLU A 113 -0.23 2.77 17.50
C GLU A 113 -1.31 3.85 17.74
N ASN A 114 -1.38 4.92 16.92
CA ASN A 114 -2.44 5.94 17.00
C ASN A 114 -2.98 6.30 15.61
N PRO A 115 -4.12 5.72 15.19
CA PRO A 115 -4.77 5.99 13.90
C PRO A 115 -5.41 7.39 13.77
N GLY A 116 -5.44 8.20 14.84
CA GLY A 116 -6.30 9.38 14.95
C GLY A 116 -5.85 10.63 14.18
N ASP A 117 -4.55 10.81 13.93
CA ASP A 117 -4.00 12.09 13.44
C ASP A 117 -3.54 12.07 11.98
N TYR A 118 -3.61 10.92 11.30
CA TYR A 118 -3.18 10.82 9.90
C TYR A 118 -4.31 11.25 8.95
N GLN A 119 -4.20 12.44 8.37
CA GLN A 119 -5.11 12.89 7.31
C GLN A 119 -4.49 12.61 5.94
N PHE A 120 -5.26 11.97 5.05
CA PHE A 120 -4.82 11.78 3.66
C PHE A 120 -5.01 13.06 2.86
N VAL A 121 -4.03 13.37 1.99
CA VAL A 121 -4.14 14.47 1.01
C VAL A 121 -5.26 14.19 0.01
N TRP A 122 -5.39 12.95 -0.45
CA TRP A 122 -6.48 12.52 -1.34
C TRP A 122 -7.57 11.78 -0.56
N SER A 123 -8.82 12.19 -0.77
CA SER A 123 -10.04 11.46 -0.41
C SER A 123 -10.75 10.95 -1.68
N VAL A 124 -11.57 9.92 -1.51
CA VAL A 124 -12.39 9.37 -2.59
C VAL A 124 -13.84 9.47 -2.17
N ASP A 125 -14.58 10.33 -2.87
CA ASP A 125 -16.01 10.47 -2.72
C ASP A 125 -16.72 9.72 -3.84
N LYS A 126 -18.00 9.41 -3.64
CA LYS A 126 -18.82 8.84 -4.70
C LYS A 126 -19.95 9.79 -5.05
N ASN A 127 -20.17 10.00 -6.35
CA ASN A 127 -21.32 10.77 -6.79
C ASN A 127 -22.63 9.96 -6.62
N ARG A 128 -23.77 10.58 -6.93
CA ARG A 128 -25.11 9.94 -6.87
C ARG A 128 -25.25 8.68 -7.74
N GLN A 129 -24.39 8.54 -8.76
CA GLN A 129 -24.33 7.37 -9.64
C GLN A 129 -23.28 6.34 -9.19
N ASN A 130 -22.77 6.46 -7.95
CA ASN A 130 -21.76 5.58 -7.36
C ASN A 130 -20.40 5.59 -8.10
N VAL A 131 -20.13 6.63 -8.90
CA VAL A 131 -18.84 6.84 -9.58
C VAL A 131 -17.87 7.52 -8.62
N ALA A 132 -16.68 6.94 -8.47
CA ALA A 132 -15.62 7.48 -7.63
C ALA A 132 -15.08 8.81 -8.19
N ARG A 133 -14.91 9.80 -7.32
CA ARG A 133 -14.24 11.08 -7.57
C ARG A 133 -13.12 11.27 -6.57
N TYR A 134 -11.95 11.60 -7.08
CA TYR A 134 -10.77 11.88 -6.27
C TYR A 134 -10.77 13.35 -5.90
N ARG A 135 -10.72 13.65 -4.60
CA ARG A 135 -10.74 15.00 -4.06
C ARG A 135 -9.51 15.23 -3.21
N ILE A 136 -8.97 16.45 -3.24
CA ILE A 136 -7.97 16.90 -2.29
C ILE A 136 -8.70 17.24 -0.99
N ASN A 137 -8.22 16.73 0.12
CA ASN A 137 -8.79 16.96 1.43
C ASN A 137 -8.45 18.39 1.90
N ARG A 138 -9.43 19.29 1.92
CA ARG A 138 -9.26 20.68 2.40
C ARG A 138 -8.97 20.77 3.90
N SER A 139 -9.38 19.75 4.66
CA SER A 139 -9.08 19.67 6.11
C SER A 139 -7.66 19.17 6.38
N HIS A 140 -6.92 18.79 5.33
CA HIS A 140 -5.53 18.38 5.49
C HIS A 140 -4.71 19.60 5.96
N PRO A 141 -3.90 19.49 7.04
CA PRO A 141 -3.24 20.65 7.65
C PRO A 141 -2.44 21.51 6.66
N VAL A 142 -1.73 20.88 5.71
CA VAL A 142 -0.95 21.61 4.70
C VAL A 142 -1.86 22.43 3.76
N ILE A 143 -3.03 21.91 3.40
CA ILE A 143 -3.99 22.63 2.54
C ILE A 143 -4.68 23.74 3.35
N GLU A 144 -5.06 23.46 4.58
CA GLU A 144 -5.63 24.45 5.49
C GLU A 144 -4.67 25.62 5.72
N SER A 145 -3.38 25.34 5.90
CA SER A 145 -2.34 26.37 6.06
C SER A 145 -2.16 27.25 4.82
N LEU A 146 -2.40 26.71 3.62
CA LEU A 146 -2.35 27.47 2.36
C LEU A 146 -3.51 28.47 2.25
N ILE A 147 -4.67 28.11 2.79
CA ILE A 147 -5.92 28.89 2.74
C ILE A 147 -5.99 29.90 3.90
N SER A 148 -5.40 29.55 5.05
CA SER A 148 -5.44 30.36 6.27
C SER A 148 -4.81 31.75 6.07
N GLY A 149 -5.54 32.81 6.44
CA GLY A 149 -5.06 34.18 6.33
C GLY A 149 -5.08 34.79 4.92
N LYS A 150 -5.69 34.11 3.93
CA LYS A 150 -5.89 34.61 2.57
C LYS A 150 -7.20 35.40 2.44
N SER A 151 -7.27 36.29 1.45
CA SER A 151 -8.50 36.99 1.06
C SER A 151 -9.49 36.05 0.36
N ALA A 152 -10.77 36.44 0.29
CA ALA A 152 -11.80 35.63 -0.36
C ALA A 152 -11.50 35.36 -1.85
N GLU A 153 -10.90 36.32 -2.56
CA GLU A 153 -10.53 36.20 -3.97
C GLU A 153 -9.38 35.19 -4.17
N GLU A 154 -8.36 35.24 -3.30
CA GLU A 154 -7.27 34.25 -3.32
C GLU A 154 -7.76 32.83 -3.02
N ILE A 155 -8.67 32.70 -2.04
CA ILE A 155 -9.25 31.41 -1.67
C ILE A 155 -10.04 30.82 -2.85
N ASP A 156 -10.86 31.62 -3.54
CA ASP A 156 -11.58 31.15 -4.72
C ASP A 156 -10.61 30.70 -5.82
N GLY A 157 -9.57 31.49 -6.09
CA GLY A 157 -8.52 31.13 -7.05
C GLY A 157 -7.85 29.78 -6.73
N ILE A 158 -7.47 29.56 -5.47
CA ILE A 158 -6.90 28.28 -5.00
C ILE A 158 -7.91 27.14 -5.21
N GLU A 159 -9.18 27.33 -4.82
CA GLU A 159 -10.21 26.31 -4.99
C GLU A 159 -10.47 25.95 -6.45
N GLN A 160 -10.46 26.92 -7.38
CA GLN A 160 -10.60 26.63 -8.81
C GLN A 160 -9.42 25.79 -9.33
N ILE A 161 -8.19 26.10 -8.91
CA ILE A 161 -6.99 25.32 -9.29
C ILE A 161 -7.07 23.90 -8.74
N LEU A 162 -7.41 23.74 -7.45
CA LEU A 162 -7.55 22.41 -6.84
C LEU A 162 -8.63 21.58 -7.55
N ARG A 163 -9.78 22.19 -7.87
CA ARG A 163 -10.85 21.53 -8.64
C ARG A 163 -10.39 21.12 -10.03
N MET A 164 -9.62 21.96 -10.72
CA MET A 164 -9.07 21.63 -12.02
C MET A 164 -8.17 20.40 -11.93
N ILE A 165 -7.28 20.33 -10.92
CA ILE A 165 -6.40 19.17 -10.70
C ILE A 165 -7.23 17.90 -10.41
N GLU A 166 -8.26 18.01 -9.57
CA GLU A 166 -9.12 16.89 -9.20
C GLU A 166 -9.93 16.32 -10.36
N GLU A 167 -10.50 17.19 -11.21
CA GLU A 167 -11.33 16.77 -12.34
C GLU A 167 -10.49 16.29 -13.54
N THR A 168 -9.16 16.56 -13.53
CA THR A 168 -8.24 16.15 -14.60
C THR A 168 -7.35 14.97 -14.25
N VAL A 169 -7.59 14.28 -13.12
CA VAL A 169 -6.84 13.06 -12.74
C VAL A 169 -6.94 12.01 -13.87
N PRO A 170 -5.82 11.63 -14.51
CA PRO A 170 -5.83 10.83 -15.74
C PRO A 170 -5.95 9.33 -15.44
N THR A 171 -7.06 8.93 -14.80
CA THR A 171 -7.29 7.55 -14.31
C THR A 171 -7.14 6.48 -15.40
N GLN A 172 -7.62 6.74 -16.61
CA GLN A 172 -7.50 5.81 -17.74
C GLN A 172 -6.03 5.60 -18.13
N ASN A 173 -5.24 6.67 -18.22
CA ASN A 173 -3.83 6.57 -18.58
C ASN A 173 -3.04 5.84 -17.50
N ILE A 174 -3.33 6.11 -16.22
CA ILE A 174 -2.71 5.40 -15.08
C ILE A 174 -2.95 3.89 -15.21
N ILE A 175 -4.19 3.47 -15.47
CA ILE A 175 -4.53 2.05 -15.65
C ILE A 175 -3.81 1.46 -16.88
N LEU A 176 -3.76 2.18 -18.00
CA LEU A 176 -3.08 1.72 -19.21
C LEU A 176 -1.58 1.53 -18.97
N GLU A 177 -0.92 2.44 -18.26
CA GLU A 177 0.50 2.31 -17.91
C GLU A 177 0.76 1.16 -16.93
N GLU A 178 -0.10 0.97 -15.92
CA GLU A 178 -0.02 -0.19 -15.02
C GLU A 178 -0.20 -1.51 -15.80
N MET A 179 -1.08 -1.54 -16.80
CA MET A 179 -1.25 -2.71 -17.66
C MET A 179 -0.05 -2.97 -18.57
N LYS A 180 0.60 -1.93 -19.10
CA LYS A 180 1.80 -2.05 -19.96
C LYS A 180 3.01 -2.52 -19.16
N ASN A 181 3.21 -1.94 -17.98
CA ASN A 181 4.36 -2.21 -17.12
C ASN A 181 3.90 -2.61 -15.71
N PRO A 182 3.35 -3.83 -15.50
CA PRO A 182 2.79 -4.24 -14.21
C PRO A 182 3.80 -4.33 -13.06
N ASP A 183 5.10 -4.38 -13.42
CA ASP A 183 6.22 -4.43 -12.49
C ASP A 183 6.75 -3.03 -12.16
N SER A 184 6.29 -1.98 -12.86
CA SER A 184 6.71 -0.59 -12.71
C SER A 184 5.63 0.19 -11.95
N VAL A 185 5.51 -0.06 -10.65
CA VAL A 185 4.73 0.82 -9.78
C VAL A 185 5.62 2.00 -9.40
N PRO A 186 5.35 3.23 -9.88
CA PRO A 186 6.15 4.37 -9.49
C PRO A 186 6.03 4.54 -7.97
N VAL A 187 7.16 4.50 -7.27
CA VAL A 187 7.19 4.85 -5.85
C VAL A 187 7.17 6.38 -5.79
N PRO A 188 6.18 7.00 -5.12
CA PRO A 188 6.14 8.45 -5.01
C PRO A 188 7.48 8.95 -4.48
N PHE A 189 8.04 9.95 -5.17
CA PHE A 189 9.27 10.63 -4.77
C PHE A 189 10.57 9.80 -4.85
N GLU A 190 10.56 8.61 -5.48
CA GLU A 190 11.74 7.75 -5.65
C GLU A 190 12.92 8.45 -6.34
N ASP A 191 12.63 9.22 -7.39
CA ASP A 191 13.63 9.94 -8.19
C ASP A 191 13.79 11.41 -7.76
N MET A 192 13.24 11.82 -6.61
CA MET A 192 13.41 13.20 -6.17
C MET A 192 14.77 13.43 -5.53
N GLU A 193 15.44 14.48 -6.00
CA GLU A 193 16.64 14.97 -5.35
C GLU A 193 16.37 15.29 -3.87
N GLN A 194 17.29 14.86 -3.00
CA GLN A 194 17.17 15.04 -1.55
C GLN A 194 16.90 16.51 -1.16
N GLN A 195 17.42 17.47 -1.92
CA GLN A 195 17.17 18.90 -1.72
C GLN A 195 15.69 19.28 -1.85
N ASN A 196 14.96 18.67 -2.79
CA ASN A 196 13.52 18.92 -2.96
C ASN A 196 12.71 18.36 -1.78
N ILE A 197 13.12 17.21 -1.24
CA ILE A 197 12.51 16.66 -0.02
C ILE A 197 12.76 17.57 1.18
N ILE A 198 14.00 18.07 1.33
CA ILE A 198 14.35 19.03 2.39
C ILE A 198 13.50 20.29 2.27
N LEU A 199 13.32 20.83 1.06
CA LEU A 199 12.50 22.01 0.82
C LEU A 199 11.04 21.75 1.23
N MET A 200 10.45 20.62 0.85
CA MET A 200 9.09 20.26 1.28
C MET A 200 8.97 20.11 2.79
N LEU A 201 9.97 19.51 3.45
CA LEU A 201 10.01 19.37 4.91
C LEU A 201 9.99 20.75 5.58
N LYS A 202 10.86 21.67 5.14
CA LYS A 202 10.92 23.04 5.68
C LYS A 202 9.61 23.78 5.47
N THR A 203 9.09 23.77 4.24
CA THR A 203 7.81 24.39 3.92
C THR A 203 6.68 23.83 4.81
N THR A 204 6.67 22.52 5.07
CA THR A 204 5.65 21.91 5.96
C THR A 204 5.84 22.33 7.41
N ILE A 205 7.09 22.35 7.91
CA ILE A 205 7.40 22.77 9.28
C ILE A 205 6.90 24.20 9.51
N ASP A 206 7.17 25.10 8.57
CA ASP A 206 6.78 26.50 8.66
C ASP A 206 5.26 26.66 8.51
N ALA A 207 4.67 26.04 7.50
CA ALA A 207 3.24 26.15 7.21
C ALA A 207 2.36 25.63 8.36
N LEU A 208 2.81 24.59 9.08
CA LEU A 208 2.09 24.03 10.22
C LEU A 208 2.59 24.58 11.57
N ASN A 209 3.48 25.56 11.55
CA ASN A 209 4.12 26.14 12.73
C ASN A 209 4.68 25.08 13.70
N LEU A 210 5.27 23.99 13.17
CA LEU A 210 5.78 22.89 13.98
C LEU A 210 7.03 23.28 14.79
N ASN A 211 7.62 24.44 14.48
CA ASN A 211 8.70 25.03 15.26
C ASN A 211 8.28 25.35 16.71
N SER A 212 6.99 25.57 16.95
CA SER A 212 6.41 25.77 18.29
C SER A 212 6.30 24.49 19.13
N LEU A 213 6.41 23.31 18.51
CA LEU A 213 6.30 22.01 19.17
C LEU A 213 7.67 21.51 19.67
N SER A 214 7.64 20.59 20.64
CA SER A 214 8.85 19.89 21.07
C SER A 214 9.47 19.08 19.92
N PRO A 215 10.80 18.84 19.92
CA PRO A 215 11.46 18.04 18.89
C PRO A 215 10.81 16.66 18.67
N LEU A 216 10.36 16.02 19.76
CA LEU A 216 9.71 14.72 19.71
C LEU A 216 8.33 14.79 19.04
N GLU A 217 7.51 15.77 19.39
CA GLU A 217 6.18 15.96 18.79
C GLU A 217 6.29 16.35 17.32
N ARG A 218 7.24 17.22 16.96
CA ARG A 218 7.54 17.59 15.58
C ARG A 218 7.91 16.36 14.75
N ARG A 219 8.80 15.51 15.29
CA ARG A 219 9.18 14.24 14.65
C ARG A 219 7.99 13.35 14.42
N VAL A 220 7.15 13.18 15.45
CA VAL A 220 5.93 12.38 15.35
C VAL A 220 5.05 12.94 14.24
N ARG A 221 4.72 14.23 14.26
CA ARG A 221 3.89 14.91 13.25
C ARG A 221 4.41 14.73 11.82
N LEU A 222 5.71 14.98 11.58
CA LEU A 222 6.31 14.86 10.26
C LEU A 222 6.27 13.42 9.74
N LEU A 223 6.67 12.45 10.56
CA LEU A 223 6.64 11.03 10.18
C LEU A 223 5.21 10.44 10.11
N SER A 224 4.16 11.24 10.37
CA SER A 224 2.76 10.93 10.04
C SER A 224 2.26 11.66 8.79
N MET A 225 3.14 12.12 7.91
CA MET A 225 2.76 12.70 6.63
C MET A 225 3.58 12.07 5.53
N GLU A 226 2.97 11.81 4.38
CA GLU A 226 3.71 11.51 3.16
C GLU A 226 4.34 12.80 2.60
N PRO A 227 5.57 12.75 2.06
CA PRO A 227 6.43 11.56 1.95
C PRO A 227 7.31 11.28 3.17
N PHE A 228 7.26 12.12 4.19
CA PHE A 228 8.29 12.16 5.23
C PHE A 228 8.41 10.87 6.06
N SER A 229 7.33 10.08 6.14
CA SER A 229 7.31 8.72 6.70
C SER A 229 8.44 7.81 6.18
N GLU A 230 8.83 7.96 4.91
CA GLU A 230 9.87 7.17 4.26
C GLU A 230 11.29 7.76 4.40
N TYR A 231 11.41 9.00 4.92
CA TYR A 231 12.69 9.73 5.05
C TYR A 231 13.07 9.95 6.54
N GLU A 232 12.99 8.91 7.37
CA GLU A 232 13.22 8.99 8.83
C GLU A 232 14.53 9.67 9.20
N LYS A 233 15.63 9.31 8.54
CA LYS A 233 16.95 9.93 8.78
C LYS A 233 16.95 11.43 8.47
N LEU A 234 16.33 11.83 7.38
CA LEU A 234 16.30 13.23 6.95
C LEU A 234 15.48 14.09 7.93
N VAL A 235 14.37 13.54 8.43
CA VAL A 235 13.56 14.18 9.47
C VAL A 235 14.39 14.36 10.74
N ASP A 236 15.14 13.34 11.15
CA ASP A 236 16.00 13.41 12.34
C ASP A 236 17.13 14.43 12.18
N ASP A 237 17.76 14.50 11.00
CA ASP A 237 18.83 15.45 10.69
C ASP A 237 18.34 16.92 10.70
N ILE A 238 17.11 17.19 10.22
CA ILE A 238 16.50 18.53 10.29
C ILE A 238 16.14 18.91 11.73
N ILE A 239 15.56 17.98 12.49
CA ILE A 239 15.13 18.24 13.88
C ILE A 239 16.34 18.48 14.80
N SER A 240 17.45 17.79 14.57
CA SER A 240 18.70 17.94 15.32
C SER A 240 19.53 19.15 14.88
N GLY A 241 19.15 19.85 13.80
CA GLY A 241 19.87 21.01 13.28
C GLY A 241 21.15 20.67 12.51
N VAL A 242 21.32 19.40 12.13
CA VAL A 242 22.45 18.93 11.31
C VAL A 242 22.32 19.41 9.86
N ILE A 243 21.08 19.52 9.38
CA ILE A 243 20.75 20.08 8.07
C ILE A 243 19.97 21.37 8.29
N GLN A 244 20.53 22.50 7.82
CA GLN A 244 19.88 23.82 7.85
C GLN A 244 19.04 24.07 6.62
#